data_AF-A0A949ZT45-F1
#
_entry.id   AF-A0A949ZT45-F1
#
_cell.length_a   1.000
_cell.length_b   1.000
_cell.length_c   1.000
_cell.angle_alpha   90.00
_cell.angle_beta   90.00
_cell.angle_gamma   90.00
#
_symmetry.space_group_name_H-M   'P 1'
#
loop_
_entity.id
_entity.type
_entity.pdbx_description
1 polymer ?
#
loop_
_entity_poly.entity_id
_entity_poly.type
_entity_poly.pdbx_seq_one_letter_code
_entity_poly.pdbx_strand_id
1 'polypeptide(L)' 'PMARAAVAAGADALLIEVHPDPDHALSDGAQSLFPDQFAKLMDELRIIAPAVGRKL' A
#
# COMPACT_ATOMS: atom_id res chain seq x y z
N PRO A 1 -4.90 5.36 2.84
CA PRO A 1 -6.21 5.13 3.49
C PRO A 1 -6.89 3.82 3.07
N MET A 2 -7.09 3.60 1.77
CA MET A 2 -7.77 2.42 1.24
C MET A 2 -7.05 1.09 1.54
N ALA A 3 -5.74 1.03 1.37
CA ALA A 3 -4.96 -0.18 1.70
C ALA A 3 -5.16 -0.64 3.15
N ARG A 4 -5.10 0.29 4.11
CA ARG A 4 -5.34 0.01 5.54
C ARG A 4 -6.76 -0.51 5.78
N ALA A 5 -7.76 0.13 5.16
CA ALA A 5 -9.16 -0.29 5.28
C ALA A 5 -9.39 -1.68 4.65
N ALA A 6 -8.79 -1.95 3.50
CA ALA A 6 -8.90 -3.24 2.82
C ALA A 6 -8.27 -4.37 3.67
N VAL A 7 -7.07 -4.18 4.23
CA VAL A 7 -6.48 -5.16 5.16
C VAL A 7 -7.35 -5.35 6.40
N ALA A 8 -7.83 -4.26 7.01
CA ALA A 8 -8.72 -4.33 8.17
C ALA A 8 -10.07 -5.04 7.87
N ALA A 9 -10.57 -4.93 6.64
CA ALA A 9 -11.77 -5.62 6.17
C ALA A 9 -11.52 -7.10 5.81
N GLY A 10 -10.25 -7.54 5.80
CA GLY A 10 -9.89 -8.91 5.46
C GLY A 10 -9.62 -9.15 3.98
N ALA A 11 -9.04 -8.19 3.27
CA ALA A 11 -8.51 -8.43 1.92
C ALA A 11 -7.26 -9.34 1.97
N ASP A 12 -7.21 -10.35 1.10
CA ASP A 12 -6.09 -11.32 1.03
C ASP A 12 -4.85 -10.76 0.34
N ALA A 13 -5.06 -9.82 -0.59
CA ALA A 13 -3.98 -9.18 -1.33
C ALA A 13 -4.33 -7.73 -1.65
N LEU A 14 -3.28 -6.92 -1.85
CA LEU A 14 -3.35 -5.57 -2.38
C LEU A 14 -2.45 -5.47 -3.60
N LEU A 15 -2.97 -4.87 -4.67
CA LEU A 15 -2.16 -4.41 -5.79
C LEU A 15 -1.87 -2.92 -5.59
N ILE A 16 -0.59 -2.56 -5.53
CA ILE A 16 -0.15 -1.19 -5.26
C ILE A 16 0.88 -0.81 -6.31
N GLU A 17 0.66 0.32 -6.97
CA GLU A 17 1.60 0.88 -7.93
C GLU A 17 2.60 1.80 -7.23
N VAL A 18 3.88 1.63 -7.56
CA VAL A 18 4.98 2.38 -6.96
C VAL A 18 5.89 2.86 -8.08
N HIS A 19 6.21 4.14 -8.08
CA HIS A 19 7.11 4.74 -9.07
C HIS A 19 8.09 5.71 -8.39
N PRO A 20 9.40 5.67 -8.68
CA PRO A 20 10.38 6.57 -8.08
C PRO A 20 10.22 8.04 -8.53
N ASP A 21 9.60 8.25 -9.70
CA ASP A 21 9.34 9.57 -10.28
C ASP A 21 7.93 9.61 -10.90
N PRO A 22 6.86 9.66 -10.09
CA PRO A 22 5.48 9.55 -10.56
C PRO A 22 5.09 10.66 -11.55
N ASP A 23 5.68 11.85 -11.42
CA ASP A 23 5.39 12.99 -12.29
C ASP A 23 5.84 12.76 -13.75
N HIS A 24 6.80 11.84 -13.96
CA HIS A 24 7.27 11.43 -15.28
C HIS A 24 6.84 10.01 -15.66
N ALA A 25 5.92 9.40 -14.92
CA ALA A 25 5.42 8.07 -15.24
C ALA A 25 4.71 8.07 -16.60
N LEU A 26 5.04 7.09 -17.44
CA LEU A 26 4.45 6.93 -18.78
C LEU A 26 2.94 6.57 -18.72
N SER A 27 2.47 6.09 -17.57
CA SER A 27 1.06 5.83 -17.23
C SER A 27 0.88 5.93 -15.71
N ASP A 28 -0.28 6.38 -15.27
CA ASP A 28 -0.77 6.29 -13.86
C ASP A 28 0.12 6.90 -12.75
N GLY A 29 0.88 7.94 -13.09
CA GLY A 29 1.70 8.69 -12.14
C GLY A 29 0.93 9.23 -10.93
N ALA A 30 -0.26 9.80 -11.15
CA ALA A 30 -1.05 10.41 -10.07
C ALA A 30 -1.55 9.42 -9.01
N GLN A 31 -1.57 8.12 -9.32
CA GLN A 31 -2.01 7.06 -8.39
C GLN A 31 -0.83 6.25 -7.82
N SER A 32 0.37 6.40 -8.39
CA SER A 32 1.57 5.72 -7.94
C SER A 32 2.10 6.32 -6.65
N LEU A 33 2.48 5.46 -5.71
CA LEU A 33 3.20 5.88 -4.51
C LEU A 33 4.68 6.09 -4.82
N PHE A 34 5.31 7.02 -4.11
CA PHE A 34 6.76 7.04 -4.02
C PHE A 34 7.27 5.84 -3.19
N PRO A 35 8.52 5.37 -3.40
CA PRO A 35 9.06 4.22 -2.67
C PRO A 35 9.06 4.36 -1.15
N ASP A 36 9.31 5.57 -0.63
CA ASP A 36 9.29 5.88 0.80
C ASP A 36 7.86 5.85 1.38
N GLN A 37 6.87 6.33 0.61
CA GLN A 37 5.46 6.22 0.97
C GLN A 37 4.99 4.77 1.00
N PHE A 38 5.45 3.95 0.05
CA PHE A 38 5.19 2.52 0.04
C PHE A 38 5.81 1.83 1.27
N ALA A 39 7.07 2.13 1.60
CA ALA A 39 7.72 1.59 2.79
C ALA A 39 6.94 1.93 4.06
N LYS A 40 6.53 3.19 4.21
CA LYS A 40 5.69 3.64 5.33
C LYS A 40 4.35 2.91 5.37
N LEU A 41 3.70 2.72 4.22
CA LEU A 41 2.45 1.96 4.16
C LEU A 41 2.66 0.52 4.63
N MET A 42 3.72 -0.15 4.20
CA MET A 42 4.02 -1.52 4.62
C MET A 42 4.24 -1.63 6.13
N ASP A 43 4.90 -0.64 6.75
CA ASP A 43 5.06 -0.58 8.21
C ASP A 43 3.72 -0.44 8.93
N GLU A 44 2.81 0.39 8.43
CA GLU A 44 1.46 0.52 8.97
C GLU A 44 0.65 -0.78 8.80
N LEU A 45 0.75 -1.44 7.64
CA LEU A 45 0.03 -2.70 7.41
C LEU A 45 0.53 -3.84 8.30
N ARG A 46 1.82 -3.89 8.63
CA ARG A 46 2.40 -4.84 9.60
C ARG A 46 1.80 -4.72 10.99
N ILE A 47 1.26 -3.55 11.35
CA ILE A 47 0.56 -3.34 12.63
C ILE A 47 -0.90 -3.81 12.52
N ILE A 48 -1.57 -3.54 11.39
CA ILE A 48 -3.00 -3.82 11.21
C ILE A 48 -3.28 -5.30 10.94
N ALA A 49 -2.51 -5.95 10.06
CA ALA A 49 -2.78 -7.32 9.65
C ALA A 49 -2.85 -8.34 10.82
N PRO A 50 -1.94 -8.29 11.82
CA PRO A 50 -2.04 -9.17 12.97
C PRO A 50 -3.31 -8.94 13.81
N ALA A 51 -3.79 -7.70 13.90
CA ALA A 51 -5.01 -7.37 14.64
C ALA A 51 -6.27 -8.00 14.05
N VAL A 52 -6.24 -8.39 12.77
CA VAL A 52 -7.31 -9.10 12.07
C VAL A 52 -6.96 -10.57 11.78
N GLY A 53 -5.97 -11.12 12.49
CA GLY A 53 -5.59 -12.54 12.39
C GLY A 53 -4.82 -12.91 11.13
N ARG A 54 -4.21 -11.94 10.44
CA ARG A 54 -3.46 -12.13 9.19
C ARG A 54 -1.96 -11.87 9.40
N LYS A 55 -1.15 -12.41 8.48
CA LYS A 55 0.29 -12.15 8.40
C LYS A 55 0.58 -11.39 7.12
N LEU A 56 1.55 -10.47 7.19
CA LEU A 56 2.05 -9.72 6.05
C LEU A 56 3.37 -10.31 5.56
#